data_AF-A0AAJ2W4I3-F1
#
_entry.id   AF-A0AAJ2W4I3-F1
#
_cell.length_a   1.000
_cell.length_b   1.000
_cell.length_c   1.000
_cell.angle_alpha   90.00
_cell.angle_beta   90.00
_cell.angle_gamma   90.00
#
_symmetry.space_group_name_H-M   'P 1'
#
loop_
_entity.id
_entity.type
_entity.pdbx_description
1 polymer ?
#
loop_
_entity_poly.entity_id
_entity_poly.type
_entity_poly.pdbx_seq_one_letter_code
_entity_poly.pdbx_strand_id
1 'polypeptide(L)'
;MTVVRLPLALWMLVISSSAFSSTVAEIAALEHQKGSPVLQQQIVKGKQQSLYTLPSGVKVDLSRWQFVTFTRSDCKYCHLFAPVLRDVSQELGLKVFIYSFDGKDDSQLGPVAPALPDIVQTFFAELPIATPTTFLVNVDNMVTVPVYQGNTDGSNFKARISMSLQAAYDSGVM
;
A
#
# COMPACT_ATOMS: atom_id res chain seq x y z
N MET A 1 -85.13 32.83 16.87
CA MET A 1 -85.61 31.72 17.73
C MET A 1 -85.48 30.47 16.87
N THR A 2 -84.71 29.42 17.16
CA THR A 2 -84.32 28.80 18.44
C THR A 2 -83.02 28.02 18.25
N VAL A 3 -82.33 27.83 19.38
CA VAL A 3 -81.01 27.25 19.61
C VAL A 3 -80.93 25.76 19.21
N VAL A 4 -79.84 25.36 18.55
CA VAL A 4 -79.40 23.95 18.48
C VAL A 4 -78.36 23.73 19.58
N ARG A 5 -78.65 22.80 20.50
CA ARG A 5 -77.76 22.33 21.57
C ARG A 5 -77.03 21.05 21.13
N LEU A 6 -75.71 21.08 21.33
CA LEU A 6 -74.76 19.95 21.36
C LEU A 6 -75.10 18.97 22.50
N PRO A 7 -74.69 17.69 22.43
CA PRO A 7 -73.46 17.28 23.14
C PRO A 7 -72.62 16.24 22.36
N LEU A 8 -71.30 16.42 22.25
CA LEU A 8 -70.28 15.96 23.18
C LEU A 8 -70.12 14.43 23.22
N ALA A 9 -69.26 13.89 22.35
CA ALA A 9 -68.56 12.63 22.62
C ALA A 9 -67.25 12.58 21.80
N LEU A 10 -66.14 12.40 22.53
CA LEU A 10 -64.90 11.72 22.10
C LEU A 10 -64.23 12.31 20.83
N TRP A 11 -63.32 13.28 20.92
CA TRP A 11 -61.95 13.15 21.47
C TRP A 11 -61.28 11.80 21.22
N MET A 12 -60.14 11.86 20.53
CA MET A 12 -59.16 10.82 20.20
C MET A 12 -59.41 10.04 18.89
N LEU A 13 -58.70 10.38 17.82
CA LEU A 13 -57.43 9.70 17.49
C LEU A 13 -56.73 10.35 16.26
N VAL A 14 -55.52 10.84 16.53
CA VAL A 14 -54.30 10.78 15.70
C VAL A 14 -54.23 11.62 14.41
N ILE A 15 -53.57 12.75 14.62
CA ILE A 15 -52.84 13.58 13.66
C ILE A 15 -51.61 12.78 13.19
N SER A 16 -51.50 12.46 11.90
CA SER A 16 -50.25 11.94 11.32
C SER A 16 -49.31 13.10 11.02
N SER A 17 -48.51 13.48 12.02
CA SER A 17 -47.41 14.45 11.87
C SER A 17 -46.16 13.77 11.30
N SER A 18 -45.67 14.36 10.21
CA SER A 18 -44.25 14.58 9.85
C SER A 18 -43.17 13.61 10.36
N ALA A 19 -42.55 12.88 9.42
CA ALA A 19 -41.15 12.47 9.55
C ALA A 19 -40.35 13.21 8.46
N PHE A 20 -39.73 14.34 8.83
CA PHE A 20 -38.67 14.93 8.00
C PHE A 20 -37.37 14.16 8.26
N SER A 21 -36.78 13.72 7.15
CA SER A 21 -35.50 13.01 7.03
C SER A 21 -34.35 13.74 7.74
N SER A 22 -33.71 13.10 8.73
CA SER A 22 -32.54 13.63 9.45
C SER A 22 -31.21 13.26 8.81
N THR A 23 -31.20 12.83 7.55
CA THR A 23 -29.96 12.43 6.84
C THR A 23 -28.98 13.58 6.66
N VAL A 24 -29.47 14.83 6.56
CA VAL A 24 -28.63 16.01 6.39
C VAL A 24 -27.83 16.36 7.65
N ALA A 25 -28.42 16.15 8.83
CA ALA A 25 -27.76 16.43 10.10
C ALA A 25 -26.63 15.43 10.41
N GLU A 26 -26.79 14.17 10.00
CA GLU A 26 -25.77 13.13 10.15
C GLU A 26 -24.56 13.38 9.23
N ILE A 27 -24.80 13.82 7.99
CA ILE A 27 -23.74 14.20 7.06
C ILE A 27 -22.98 15.43 7.57
N ALA A 28 -23.67 16.44 8.07
CA ALA A 28 -23.04 17.64 8.64
C ALA A 28 -22.19 17.33 9.88
N ALA A 29 -22.59 16.35 10.71
CA ALA A 29 -21.81 15.90 11.85
C ALA A 29 -20.53 15.14 11.42
N LEU A 30 -20.58 14.37 10.33
CA LEU A 30 -19.43 13.66 9.75
C LEU A 30 -18.43 14.61 9.07
N GLU A 31 -18.90 15.70 8.47
CA GLU A 31 -18.04 16.74 7.87
C GLU A 31 -17.26 17.53 8.94
N HIS A 32 -17.85 17.76 10.11
CA HIS A 32 -17.16 18.41 11.22
C HIS A 32 -15.97 17.60 11.78
N GLN A 33 -15.95 16.28 11.55
CA GLN A 33 -14.87 15.40 12.00
C GLN A 33 -13.70 15.30 11.01
N LYS A 34 -13.86 15.83 9.78
CA LYS A 34 -12.81 15.85 8.74
C LYS A 34 -11.69 16.87 8.98
N GLY A 35 -11.84 17.73 10.00
CA GLY A 35 -10.88 18.76 10.40
C GLY A 35 -10.02 18.42 11.62
N SER A 36 -9.80 17.13 11.93
CA SER A 36 -8.92 16.73 13.04
C SER A 36 -7.44 16.83 12.62
N PRO A 37 -6.56 17.56 13.36
CA PRO A 37 -5.15 17.74 13.01
C PRO A 37 -4.30 16.46 13.10
N VAL A 38 -4.91 15.35 13.51
CA VAL A 38 -4.28 14.02 13.60
C VAL A 38 -3.91 13.48 12.21
N LEU A 39 -4.65 13.84 11.15
CA LEU A 39 -4.32 13.38 9.79
C LEU A 39 -3.21 14.20 9.11
N GLN A 40 -2.97 15.45 9.55
CA GLN A 40 -1.84 16.25 9.06
C GLN A 40 -0.49 15.88 9.70
N GLN A 41 -0.48 15.28 10.89
CA GLN A 41 0.78 14.89 11.55
C GLN A 41 1.41 13.60 10.98
N GLN A 42 0.64 12.77 10.26
CA GLN A 42 1.19 11.58 9.58
C GLN A 42 1.70 11.86 8.16
N ILE A 43 1.27 12.93 7.50
CA ILE A 43 1.74 13.28 6.14
C ILE A 43 3.16 13.86 6.17
N VAL A 44 3.65 14.34 7.32
CA VAL A 44 4.95 15.03 7.42
C VAL A 44 6.11 14.10 7.84
N LYS A 45 5.85 12.86 8.30
CA LYS A 45 6.91 11.96 8.79
C LYS A 45 7.54 11.05 7.72
N GLY A 46 7.04 11.03 6.49
CA GLY A 46 7.45 10.07 5.44
C GLY A 46 8.25 10.62 4.26
N LYS A 47 8.52 11.93 4.17
CA LYS A 47 9.26 12.52 3.03
C LYS A 47 10.78 12.53 3.22
N GLN A 48 11.28 11.90 4.27
CA GLN A 48 12.61 12.18 4.80
C GLN A 48 13.60 11.06 4.46
N GLN A 49 13.95 10.97 3.17
CA GLN A 49 15.15 10.34 2.55
C GLN A 49 14.83 9.72 1.18
N SER A 50 14.06 10.40 0.33
CA SER A 50 13.88 9.90 -1.04
C SER A 50 15.18 9.98 -1.85
N LEU A 51 16.13 10.84 -1.47
CA LEU A 51 17.39 10.98 -2.20
C LEU A 51 18.49 10.04 -1.66
N TYR A 52 18.76 8.97 -2.41
CA TYR A 52 19.76 7.94 -2.10
C TYR A 52 21.05 8.18 -2.87
N THR A 53 22.20 8.11 -2.18
CA THR A 53 23.51 8.35 -2.81
C THR A 53 24.17 7.02 -3.16
N LEU A 54 24.47 6.83 -4.44
CA LEU A 54 25.18 5.66 -4.96
C LEU A 54 26.69 5.74 -4.68
N PRO A 55 27.44 4.62 -4.80
CA PRO A 55 28.89 4.61 -4.61
C PRO A 55 29.64 5.55 -5.56
N SER A 56 29.09 5.81 -6.75
CA SER A 56 29.59 6.80 -7.71
C SER A 56 29.40 8.27 -7.27
N GLY A 57 28.65 8.53 -6.21
CA GLY A 57 28.24 9.88 -5.77
C GLY A 57 26.98 10.40 -6.45
N VAL A 58 26.44 9.67 -7.42
CA VAL A 58 25.16 9.98 -8.08
C VAL A 58 24.02 9.86 -7.07
N LYS A 59 23.05 10.77 -7.18
CA LYS A 59 21.86 10.79 -6.32
C LYS A 59 20.64 10.28 -7.08
N VAL A 60 19.94 9.32 -6.50
CA VAL A 60 18.74 8.68 -7.05
C VAL A 60 17.55 9.02 -6.17
N ASP A 61 16.42 9.40 -6.77
CA ASP A 61 15.17 9.63 -6.05
C ASP A 61 14.37 8.33 -5.91
N LEU A 62 14.50 7.66 -4.76
CA LEU A 62 13.79 6.45 -4.36
C LEU A 62 12.28 6.61 -4.31
N SER A 63 11.71 7.83 -4.26
CA SER A 63 10.26 7.99 -4.35
C SER A 63 9.68 7.51 -5.69
N ARG A 64 10.53 7.41 -6.71
CA ARG A 64 10.22 6.89 -8.04
C ARG A 64 10.39 5.38 -8.15
N TRP A 65 10.73 4.69 -7.06
CA TRP A 65 11.02 3.26 -7.04
C TRP A 65 10.15 2.53 -6.02
N GLN A 66 9.93 1.24 -6.25
CA GLN A 66 9.30 0.34 -5.29
C GLN A 66 9.92 -1.05 -5.40
N PHE A 67 9.81 -1.83 -4.31
CA PHE A 67 10.11 -3.25 -4.36
C PHE A 67 8.95 -4.01 -5.01
N VAL A 68 9.29 -4.95 -5.88
CA VAL A 68 8.38 -6.01 -6.34
C VAL A 68 9.00 -7.33 -5.93
N THR A 69 8.33 -8.07 -5.04
CA THR A 69 8.85 -9.31 -4.47
C THR A 69 7.94 -10.49 -4.82
N PHE A 70 8.54 -11.56 -5.36
CA PHE A 70 7.88 -12.83 -5.63
C PHE A 70 8.13 -13.79 -4.46
N THR A 71 7.06 -14.40 -3.96
CA THR A 71 7.07 -15.26 -2.77
C THR A 71 6.18 -16.50 -2.94
N ARG A 72 6.24 -17.41 -1.97
CA ARG A 72 5.38 -18.58 -1.79
C ARG A 72 5.14 -18.81 -0.31
N SER A 73 3.93 -19.25 0.06
CA SER A 73 3.64 -19.52 1.49
C SER A 73 4.39 -20.72 2.06
N ASP A 74 4.77 -21.72 1.25
CA ASP A 74 5.51 -22.92 1.67
C ASP A 74 7.04 -22.73 1.71
N CYS A 75 7.53 -21.54 1.38
CA CYS A 75 8.95 -21.24 1.24
C CYS A 75 9.57 -20.77 2.56
N LYS A 76 10.42 -21.60 3.17
CA LYS A 76 11.15 -21.26 4.42
C LYS A 76 11.94 -19.94 4.31
N TYR A 77 12.64 -19.73 3.20
CA TYR A 77 13.46 -18.54 3.01
C TYR A 77 12.63 -17.27 2.85
N CYS A 78 11.39 -17.39 2.37
CA CYS A 78 10.48 -16.28 2.22
C CYS A 78 10.07 -15.73 3.60
N HIS A 79 9.71 -16.62 4.53
CA HIS A 79 9.39 -16.26 5.92
C HIS A 79 10.57 -15.61 6.67
N LEU A 80 11.79 -16.06 6.39
CA LEU A 80 13.01 -15.50 6.99
C LEU A 80 13.35 -14.12 6.43
N PHE A 81 13.10 -13.91 5.14
CA PHE A 81 13.44 -12.67 4.45
C PHE A 81 12.37 -11.59 4.59
N ALA A 82 11.09 -11.96 4.77
CA ALA A 82 9.98 -11.04 4.97
C ALA A 82 10.25 -9.92 6.00
N PRO A 83 10.73 -10.19 7.22
CA PRO A 83 11.03 -9.11 8.16
C PRO A 83 12.16 -8.19 7.68
N VAL A 84 13.18 -8.74 7.00
CA VAL A 84 14.29 -7.95 6.43
C VAL A 84 13.80 -7.01 5.34
N LEU A 85 12.97 -7.52 4.42
CA LEU A 85 12.37 -6.71 3.35
C LEU A 85 11.54 -5.56 3.93
N ARG A 86 10.67 -5.84 4.91
CA ARG A 86 9.83 -4.85 5.57
C ARG A 86 10.67 -3.77 6.26
N ASP A 87 11.67 -4.17 7.04
CA ASP A 87 12.43 -3.22 7.84
C ASP A 87 13.29 -2.32 6.93
N VAL A 88 13.91 -2.88 5.88
CA VAL A 88 14.65 -2.10 4.88
C VAL A 88 13.74 -1.23 4.03
N SER A 89 12.54 -1.69 3.67
CA SER A 89 11.59 -0.88 2.90
C SER A 89 11.10 0.33 3.71
N GLN A 90 10.87 0.14 5.01
CA GLN A 90 10.52 1.22 5.92
C GLN A 90 11.68 2.20 6.11
N GLU A 91 12.91 1.71 6.27
CA GLU A 91 14.12 2.53 6.39
C GLU A 91 14.32 3.42 5.15
N LEU A 92 14.14 2.85 3.95
CA LEU A 92 14.36 3.54 2.68
C LEU A 92 13.13 4.30 2.16
N GLY A 93 11.98 4.19 2.82
CA GLY A 93 10.72 4.76 2.34
C GLY A 93 10.19 4.16 1.03
N LEU A 94 10.59 2.92 0.71
CA LEU A 94 10.18 2.20 -0.49
C LEU A 94 8.88 1.43 -0.22
N LYS A 95 7.94 1.48 -1.18
CA LYS A 95 6.76 0.63 -1.17
C LYS A 95 7.14 -0.81 -1.52
N VAL A 96 6.35 -1.78 -1.06
CA VAL A 96 6.51 -3.20 -1.38
C VAL A 96 5.25 -3.69 -2.06
N PHE A 97 5.39 -4.23 -3.26
CA PHE A 97 4.35 -4.96 -3.98
C PHE A 97 4.73 -6.44 -4.03
N ILE A 98 3.78 -7.33 -3.78
CA ILE A 98 4.07 -8.76 -3.59
C ILE A 98 3.28 -9.59 -4.58
N TYR A 99 3.99 -10.44 -5.31
CA TYR A 99 3.42 -11.52 -6.09
C TYR A 99 3.58 -12.85 -5.36
N SER A 100 2.50 -13.61 -5.21
CA SER A 100 2.49 -14.94 -4.61
C SER A 100 2.25 -16.00 -5.68
N PHE A 101 3.15 -16.97 -5.80
CA PHE A 101 3.01 -18.06 -6.76
C PHE A 101 1.90 -19.07 -6.37
N ASP A 102 1.54 -19.13 -5.09
CA ASP A 102 0.46 -19.99 -4.59
C ASP A 102 -0.79 -19.20 -4.20
N GLY A 103 -0.81 -17.89 -4.47
CA GLY A 103 -1.94 -16.99 -4.20
C GLY A 103 -2.25 -16.79 -2.72
N LYS A 104 -1.39 -17.29 -1.83
CA LYS A 104 -1.55 -17.18 -0.38
C LYS A 104 -0.75 -16.00 0.13
N ASP A 105 -1.36 -15.23 1.03
CA ASP A 105 -0.72 -14.09 1.68
C ASP A 105 0.46 -14.54 2.56
N ASP A 106 1.46 -13.67 2.67
CA ASP A 106 2.45 -13.72 3.75
C ASP A 106 1.98 -12.79 4.87
N SER A 107 1.72 -13.36 6.05
CA SER A 107 1.16 -12.63 7.19
C SER A 107 2.01 -11.46 7.66
N GLN A 108 3.28 -11.37 7.24
CA GLN A 108 4.21 -10.31 7.66
C GLN A 108 4.31 -9.14 6.68
N LEU A 109 3.87 -9.31 5.42
CA LEU A 109 4.13 -8.34 4.35
C LEU A 109 2.85 -7.71 3.76
N GLY A 110 1.67 -8.25 4.09
CA GLY A 110 0.38 -7.70 3.68
C GLY A 110 -0.26 -8.45 2.50
N PRO A 111 -1.29 -7.86 1.86
CA PRO A 111 -1.99 -8.50 0.76
C PRO A 111 -1.08 -8.81 -0.44
N VAL A 112 -1.30 -9.95 -1.07
CA VAL A 112 -0.53 -10.37 -2.26
C VAL A 112 -1.39 -10.40 -3.52
N ALA A 113 -0.75 -10.19 -4.67
CA ALA A 113 -1.32 -10.47 -5.97
C ALA A 113 -0.87 -11.86 -6.46
N PRO A 114 -1.67 -12.60 -7.26
CA PRO A 114 -1.22 -13.84 -7.86
C PRO A 114 -0.11 -13.60 -8.90
N ALA A 115 0.94 -14.42 -8.87
CA ALA A 115 2.02 -14.38 -9.85
C ALA A 115 1.58 -15.03 -11.18
N LEU A 116 0.87 -14.28 -12.03
CA LEU A 116 0.38 -14.78 -13.31
C LEU A 116 1.54 -15.12 -14.29
N PRO A 117 1.37 -16.08 -15.21
CA PRO A 117 2.46 -16.54 -16.08
C PRO A 117 3.13 -15.45 -16.93
N ASP A 118 2.36 -14.48 -17.42
CA ASP A 118 2.84 -13.33 -18.20
C ASP A 118 3.70 -12.38 -17.34
N ILE A 119 3.27 -12.13 -16.11
CA ILE A 119 4.04 -11.36 -15.12
C ILE A 119 5.35 -12.09 -14.81
N VAL A 120 5.29 -13.39 -14.52
CA VAL A 120 6.48 -14.19 -14.21
C VAL A 120 7.46 -14.18 -15.38
N GLN A 121 6.98 -14.36 -16.61
CA GLN A 121 7.82 -14.33 -17.81
C GLN A 121 8.52 -12.98 -17.99
N THR A 122 7.84 -11.88 -17.64
CA THR A 122 8.41 -10.53 -17.74
C THR A 122 9.55 -10.32 -16.74
N PHE A 123 9.34 -10.69 -15.48
CA PHE A 123 10.32 -10.46 -14.41
C PHE A 123 11.49 -11.46 -14.44
N PHE A 124 11.25 -12.70 -14.87
CA PHE A 124 12.23 -13.78 -14.83
C PHE A 124 12.76 -14.17 -16.23
N ALA A 125 12.65 -13.28 -17.23
CA ALA A 125 13.12 -13.57 -18.59
C ALA A 125 14.58 -14.04 -18.64
N GLU A 126 15.45 -13.39 -17.87
CA GLU A 126 16.89 -13.67 -17.80
C GLU A 126 17.33 -14.31 -16.48
N LEU A 127 16.37 -14.78 -15.66
CA LEU A 127 16.64 -15.31 -14.31
C LEU A 127 15.92 -16.63 -14.07
N PRO A 128 16.53 -17.56 -13.32
CA PRO A 128 15.81 -18.74 -12.86
C PRO A 128 14.67 -18.32 -11.91
N ILE A 129 13.51 -18.95 -12.05
CA ILE A 129 12.37 -18.74 -11.17
C ILE A 129 12.71 -19.33 -9.78
N ALA A 130 12.84 -18.46 -8.78
CA ALA A 130 13.14 -18.83 -7.40
C ALA A 130 12.42 -17.91 -6.41
N THR A 131 12.23 -18.37 -5.17
CA THR A 131 11.56 -17.60 -4.11
C THR A 131 12.38 -17.59 -2.81
N PRO A 132 12.47 -16.44 -2.12
CA PRO A 132 11.97 -15.13 -2.53
C PRO A 132 12.86 -14.53 -3.62
N THR A 133 12.28 -13.73 -4.52
CA THR A 133 13.04 -12.90 -5.48
C THR A 133 12.53 -11.47 -5.40
N THR A 134 13.41 -10.50 -5.23
CA THR A 134 13.06 -9.08 -5.17
C THR A 134 13.68 -8.29 -6.31
N PHE A 135 12.86 -7.43 -6.91
CA PHE A 135 13.21 -6.46 -7.92
C PHE A 135 12.97 -5.04 -7.40
N LEU A 136 13.67 -4.08 -7.98
CA LEU A 136 13.30 -2.67 -7.91
C LEU A 136 12.62 -2.29 -9.22
N VAL A 137 11.46 -1.65 -9.12
CA VAL A 137 10.70 -1.17 -10.28
C VAL A 137 10.53 0.33 -10.15
N ASN A 138 10.96 1.06 -11.18
CA ASN A 138 10.68 2.48 -11.30
C ASN A 138 9.23 2.67 -11.72
N VAL A 139 8.47 3.44 -10.94
CA VAL A 139 7.02 3.57 -11.12
C VAL A 139 6.62 4.49 -12.28
N ASP A 140 7.54 5.28 -12.81
CA ASP A 140 7.26 6.22 -13.89
C ASP A 140 7.53 5.63 -15.27
N ASN A 141 8.58 4.82 -15.40
CA ASN A 141 9.03 4.26 -16.68
C ASN A 141 9.06 2.72 -16.71
N MET A 142 8.65 2.06 -15.63
CA MET A 142 8.59 0.60 -15.48
C MET A 142 9.93 -0.12 -15.63
N VAL A 143 11.06 0.61 -15.55
CA VAL A 143 12.39 0.02 -15.52
C VAL A 143 12.47 -0.92 -14.33
N THR A 144 12.83 -2.18 -14.61
CA THR A 144 12.85 -3.26 -13.63
C THR A 144 14.27 -3.79 -13.51
N VAL A 145 14.80 -3.79 -12.28
CA VAL A 145 16.16 -4.26 -12.02
C VAL A 145 16.15 -5.33 -10.93
N PRO A 146 16.80 -6.49 -11.15
CA PRO A 146 16.86 -7.54 -10.15
C PRO A 146 17.77 -7.12 -9.00
N VAL A 147 17.33 -7.38 -7.77
CA VAL A 147 18.11 -7.02 -6.56
C VAL A 147 18.70 -8.26 -5.92
N TYR A 148 17.86 -9.24 -5.59
CA TYR A 148 18.32 -10.42 -4.85
C TYR A 148 17.35 -11.60 -4.97
N GLN A 149 17.91 -12.83 -4.98
CA GLN A 149 17.17 -14.09 -4.86
C GLN A 149 17.65 -14.83 -3.60
N GLY A 150 16.72 -15.22 -2.74
CA GLY A 150 16.98 -15.95 -1.49
C GLY A 150 16.89 -15.08 -0.23
N ASN A 151 17.42 -15.61 0.88
CA ASN A 151 17.44 -14.91 2.18
C ASN A 151 18.80 -14.25 2.44
N THR A 152 18.80 -13.11 3.12
CA THR A 152 20.00 -12.38 3.54
C THR A 152 19.66 -11.40 4.67
N ASP A 153 20.67 -10.81 5.30
CA ASP A 153 20.49 -9.76 6.30
C ASP A 153 20.28 -8.36 5.67
N GLY A 154 19.82 -7.40 6.46
CA GLY A 154 19.50 -6.05 5.98
C GLY A 154 20.69 -5.28 5.41
N SER A 155 21.91 -5.50 5.93
CA SER A 155 23.11 -4.82 5.44
C SER A 155 23.48 -5.32 4.04
N ASN A 156 23.47 -6.63 3.85
CA ASN A 156 23.69 -7.25 2.55
C ASN A 156 22.57 -6.89 1.56
N PHE A 157 21.31 -6.87 1.99
CA PHE A 157 20.21 -6.45 1.14
C PHE A 157 20.35 -4.99 0.65
N LYS A 158 20.70 -4.06 1.56
CA LYS A 158 20.98 -2.65 1.21
C LYS A 158 22.18 -2.51 0.26
N ALA A 159 23.23 -3.32 0.43
CA ALA A 159 24.35 -3.36 -0.50
C ALA A 159 23.90 -3.81 -1.91
N ARG A 160 23.06 -4.85 -2.00
CA ARG A 160 22.49 -5.32 -3.28
C ARG A 160 21.61 -4.26 -3.95
N ILE A 161 20.81 -3.52 -3.18
CA ILE A 161 20.03 -2.38 -3.68
C ILE A 161 20.95 -1.34 -4.31
N SER A 162 21.99 -0.93 -3.59
CA SER A 162 22.98 0.05 -4.07
C SER A 162 23.65 -0.40 -5.37
N MET A 163 24.09 -1.66 -5.44
CA MET A 163 24.70 -2.25 -6.62
C MET A 163 23.75 -2.31 -7.82
N SER A 164 22.49 -2.67 -7.58
CA SER A 164 21.49 -2.81 -8.66
C SER A 164 21.14 -1.46 -9.24
N LEU A 165 20.97 -0.44 -8.40
CA LEU A 165 20.77 0.94 -8.83
C LEU A 165 22.02 1.48 -9.56
N GLN A 166 23.23 1.20 -9.07
CA GLN A 166 24.45 1.60 -9.77
C GLN A 166 24.55 0.96 -11.16
N ALA A 167 24.28 -0.35 -11.28
CA ALA A 167 24.30 -1.03 -12.57
C ALA A 167 23.27 -0.46 -13.56
N ALA A 168 22.09 -0.08 -13.06
CA ALA A 168 21.06 0.56 -13.87
C ALA A 168 21.48 1.95 -14.35
N TYR A 169 22.12 2.73 -13.48
CA TYR A 169 22.71 4.02 -13.84
C TYR A 169 23.77 3.86 -14.93
N ASP A 170 24.72 2.95 -14.72
CA ASP A 170 25.84 2.71 -15.64
C ASP A 170 25.36 2.20 -17.01
N SER A 171 24.23 1.50 -17.04
CA SER A 171 23.61 0.99 -18.28
C SER A 171 22.72 2.03 -18.98
N GLY A 172 22.54 3.22 -18.40
CA GLY A 172 21.71 4.28 -18.98
C GLY A 172 20.21 4.01 -18.99
N VAL A 173 19.73 3.12 -18.11
CA VAL A 173 18.32 2.74 -18.01
C VAL A 173 17.57 3.43 -16.86
N MET A 174 18.19 4.37 -16.15
CA MET A 174 17.57 5.14 -15.07
C MET A 174 16.71 6.31 -15.55
#